data_AF-A0A8B3KGF1-F1
#
_entry.id   AF-A0A8B3KGF1-F1
#
_cell.length_a   1.000
_cell.length_b   1.000
_cell.length_c   1.000
_cell.angle_alpha   90.00
_cell.angle_beta   90.00
_cell.angle_gamma   90.00
#
_symmetry.space_group_name_H-M   'P 1'
#
loop_
_entity.id
_entity.type
_entity.pdbx_description
1 polymer ?
#
loop_
_entity_poly.entity_id
_entity_poly.type
_entity_poly.pdbx_seq_one_letter_code
_entity_poly.pdbx_strand_id
1 'polypeptide(L)'
;MDKNFILDIAVSTTDPRNNKEFLWISYSMNNLSPAKCERAYWMTLEKRCLSLFMENGYDLQTGAWFCLISANLYSWEGLALSSWKFADSFVKEKCWPHVTATQMRTNILIWYIKNVIPAMQSLPDDEKTYSSLTLLEDALTLLADLEYNLLSGKFFIVSDMLAELKRQKSDDSESTDAAHHDSGSHDAKDIRSFSSGLPTNIDSNYTAGPEHNTLIKKDKKLRIYYNVVSFISGALITVVMNYAGRPETVLKLRGIIPDSFITEMVMNYSGCSVSLPNSADSWSKLGKKIDDFTETLNVIENDGGYITISKLKTIAYDLKNTFLEYDMPVNIKISDLYNNQNMSKVDINRELEMIQHNINKFNCEIGYLRLRNEGLLKDKVREK
;
A
#
# COMPACT_ATOMS: atom_id res chain seq x y z
N MET A 1 -17.74 -25.42 14.96
CA MET A 1 -18.58 -24.23 15.13
C MET A 1 -20.00 -24.63 15.52
N ASP A 2 -20.53 -24.10 16.63
CA ASP A 2 -21.94 -24.28 17.00
C ASP A 2 -22.80 -23.26 16.24
N LYS A 3 -23.59 -23.75 15.28
CA LYS A 3 -24.33 -22.88 14.35
C LYS A 3 -25.45 -22.10 15.04
N ASN A 4 -26.16 -22.77 15.95
CA ASN A 4 -27.30 -22.17 16.64
C ASN A 4 -26.81 -21.06 17.56
N PHE A 5 -25.73 -21.32 18.29
CA PHE A 5 -25.09 -20.28 19.10
C PHE A 5 -24.80 -19.02 18.25
N ILE A 6 -24.10 -19.17 17.13
CA ILE A 6 -23.69 -18.01 16.31
C ILE A 6 -24.89 -17.21 15.77
N LEU A 7 -25.93 -17.89 15.30
CA LEU A 7 -27.12 -17.24 14.79
C LEU A 7 -27.91 -16.54 15.90
N ASP A 8 -28.00 -17.15 17.08
CA ASP A 8 -28.84 -16.67 18.19
C ASP A 8 -28.18 -15.63 19.09
N ILE A 9 -26.86 -15.39 18.98
CA ILE A 9 -26.18 -14.36 19.79
C ILE A 9 -26.83 -12.98 19.59
N ALA A 10 -27.18 -12.33 20.70
CA ALA A 10 -27.69 -10.97 20.70
C ALA A 10 -26.60 -9.95 20.32
N VAL A 11 -26.98 -8.90 19.59
CA VAL A 11 -26.05 -7.80 19.27
C VAL A 11 -25.69 -7.00 20.51
N SER A 12 -24.43 -6.55 20.58
CA SER A 12 -23.93 -5.69 21.64
C SER A 12 -24.09 -4.21 21.25
N THR A 13 -24.47 -3.38 22.22
CA THR A 13 -24.34 -1.91 22.13
C THR A 13 -23.06 -1.39 22.80
N THR A 14 -22.31 -2.26 23.47
CA THR A 14 -21.17 -1.89 24.31
C THR A 14 -19.92 -1.77 23.46
N ASP A 15 -19.12 -0.73 23.69
CA ASP A 15 -17.84 -0.55 23.02
C ASP A 15 -16.81 -1.59 23.49
N PRO A 16 -16.36 -2.51 22.62
CA PRO A 16 -15.45 -3.59 23.00
C PRO A 16 -14.00 -3.13 23.13
N ARG A 17 -13.65 -1.90 22.73
CA ARG A 17 -12.23 -1.43 22.65
C ARG A 17 -11.52 -1.36 24.00
N ASN A 18 -12.25 -1.35 25.11
CA ASN A 18 -11.68 -1.42 26.46
C ASN A 18 -11.55 -2.86 27.00
N ASN A 19 -12.03 -3.86 26.26
CA ASN A 19 -11.93 -5.26 26.64
C ASN A 19 -10.54 -5.82 26.26
N LYS A 20 -9.87 -6.48 27.21
CA LYS A 20 -8.54 -7.08 27.02
C LYS A 20 -8.49 -8.12 25.89
N GLU A 21 -9.54 -8.93 25.75
CA GLU A 21 -9.65 -9.96 24.73
C GLU A 21 -9.82 -9.31 23.35
N PHE A 22 -10.64 -8.26 23.26
CA PHE A 22 -10.77 -7.49 22.04
C PHE A 22 -9.44 -6.88 21.58
N LEU A 23 -8.69 -6.25 22.49
CA LEU A 23 -7.38 -5.67 22.18
C LEU A 23 -6.38 -6.74 21.71
N TRP A 24 -6.39 -7.90 22.34
CA TRP A 24 -5.54 -9.03 21.95
C TRP A 24 -5.90 -9.56 20.56
N ILE A 25 -7.19 -9.74 20.26
CA ILE A 25 -7.65 -10.17 18.93
C ILE A 25 -7.29 -9.10 17.90
N SER A 26 -7.51 -7.82 18.21
CA SER A 26 -7.18 -6.71 17.32
C SER A 26 -5.70 -6.70 16.95
N TYR A 27 -4.79 -6.83 17.93
CA TYR A 27 -3.36 -6.93 17.68
C TYR A 27 -3.02 -8.13 16.80
N SER A 28 -3.62 -9.29 17.10
CA SER A 28 -3.40 -10.54 16.39
C SER A 28 -3.86 -10.48 14.92
N MET A 29 -5.02 -9.87 14.66
CA MET A 29 -5.59 -9.71 13.32
C MET A 29 -4.83 -8.68 12.47
N ASN A 30 -4.25 -7.65 13.09
CA ASN A 30 -3.44 -6.66 12.38
C ASN A 30 -2.00 -7.13 12.10
N ASN A 31 -1.55 -8.21 12.74
CA ASN A 31 -0.19 -8.76 12.60
C ASN A 31 -0.20 -10.21 12.07
N LEU A 32 -1.20 -10.57 11.26
CA LEU A 32 -1.27 -11.87 10.61
C LEU A 32 -0.04 -12.08 9.72
N SER A 33 0.70 -13.17 9.96
CA SER A 33 1.83 -13.58 9.15
C SER A 33 1.54 -14.98 8.59
N PRO A 34 1.67 -15.21 7.27
CA PRO A 34 1.39 -16.52 6.67
C PRO A 34 2.17 -17.67 7.33
N ALA A 35 3.40 -17.39 7.81
CA ALA A 35 4.23 -18.37 8.51
C ALA A 35 3.76 -18.72 9.94
N LYS A 36 2.83 -17.95 10.52
CA LYS A 36 2.31 -18.14 11.89
C LYS A 36 0.87 -18.65 11.92
N CYS A 37 0.17 -18.67 10.79
CA CYS A 37 -1.25 -18.97 10.71
C CYS A 37 -1.54 -20.46 10.53
N GLU A 38 -1.05 -21.29 11.46
CA GLU A 38 -1.46 -22.69 11.56
C GLU A 38 -2.90 -22.82 12.07
N ARG A 39 -3.54 -23.98 11.83
CA ARG A 39 -4.92 -24.24 12.28
C ARG A 39 -5.14 -23.97 13.78
N ALA A 40 -4.16 -24.30 14.62
CA ALA A 40 -4.22 -24.06 16.08
C ALA A 40 -4.29 -22.57 16.45
N TYR A 41 -3.64 -21.71 15.66
CA TYR A 41 -3.69 -20.26 15.84
C TYR A 41 -5.09 -19.72 15.54
N TRP A 42 -5.70 -20.16 14.44
CA TRP A 42 -7.08 -19.81 14.11
C TRP A 42 -8.08 -20.29 15.16
N MET A 43 -7.92 -21.50 15.71
CA MET A 43 -8.76 -21.99 16.81
C MET A 43 -8.62 -21.13 18.07
N THR A 44 -7.42 -20.61 18.35
CA THR A 44 -7.19 -19.69 19.48
C THR A 44 -7.94 -18.38 19.27
N LEU A 45 -7.88 -17.81 18.07
CA LEU A 45 -8.64 -16.60 17.72
C LEU A 45 -10.15 -16.83 17.82
N GLU A 46 -10.64 -17.96 17.30
CA GLU A 46 -12.05 -18.34 17.40
C GLU A 46 -12.51 -18.38 18.85
N LYS A 47 -11.79 -19.12 19.70
CA LYS A 47 -12.13 -19.27 21.13
C LYS A 47 -12.25 -17.92 21.83
N ARG A 48 -11.37 -16.97 21.53
CA ARG A 48 -11.41 -15.63 22.12
C ARG A 48 -12.57 -14.79 21.58
N CYS A 49 -12.84 -14.84 20.27
CA CYS A 49 -14.03 -14.19 19.69
C CYS A 49 -15.32 -14.72 20.33
N LEU A 50 -15.45 -16.05 20.47
CA LEU A 50 -16.61 -16.66 21.11
C LEU A 50 -16.75 -16.24 22.58
N SER A 51 -15.65 -16.23 23.34
CA SER A 51 -15.64 -15.74 24.73
C SER A 51 -16.12 -14.30 24.81
N LEU A 52 -15.64 -13.43 23.91
CA LEU A 52 -16.06 -12.03 23.86
C LEU A 52 -17.55 -11.89 23.50
N PHE A 53 -18.05 -12.68 22.55
CA PHE A 53 -19.48 -12.68 22.20
C PHE A 53 -20.36 -13.16 23.35
N MET A 54 -19.91 -14.15 24.13
CA MET A 54 -20.64 -14.65 25.30
C MET A 54 -20.74 -13.60 26.41
N GLU A 55 -19.67 -12.83 26.65
CA GLU A 55 -19.62 -11.84 27.73
C GLU A 55 -20.32 -10.53 27.34
N ASN A 56 -20.10 -10.06 26.12
CA ASN A 56 -20.47 -8.70 25.71
C ASN A 56 -21.57 -8.65 24.66
N GLY A 57 -21.88 -9.76 23.99
CA GLY A 57 -22.74 -9.80 22.79
C GLY A 57 -21.95 -9.59 21.49
N TYR A 58 -22.64 -9.72 20.35
CA TYR A 58 -22.03 -9.62 19.02
C TYR A 58 -21.81 -8.16 18.61
N ASP A 59 -20.56 -7.79 18.34
CA ASP A 59 -20.17 -6.51 17.76
C ASP A 59 -19.64 -6.67 16.32
N LEU A 60 -19.77 -5.64 15.49
CA LEU A 60 -19.42 -5.73 14.06
C LEU A 60 -17.92 -5.90 13.81
N GLN A 61 -17.06 -5.30 14.62
CA GLN A 61 -15.62 -5.37 14.38
C GLN A 61 -15.10 -6.78 14.66
N THR A 62 -15.48 -7.36 15.80
CA THR A 62 -15.17 -8.76 16.13
C THR A 62 -15.87 -9.71 15.16
N GLY A 63 -17.10 -9.40 14.75
CA GLY A 63 -17.85 -10.13 13.74
C GLY A 63 -17.10 -10.24 12.40
N ALA A 64 -16.56 -9.13 11.90
CA ALA A 64 -15.78 -9.14 10.66
C ALA A 64 -14.53 -10.05 10.77
N TRP A 65 -13.80 -9.96 11.89
CA TRP A 65 -12.66 -10.85 12.15
C TRP A 65 -13.08 -12.31 12.22
N PHE A 66 -14.22 -12.58 12.86
CA PHE A 66 -14.79 -13.91 12.99
C PHE A 66 -15.18 -14.53 11.64
N CYS A 67 -15.59 -13.73 10.65
CA CYS A 67 -15.80 -14.22 9.29
C CYS A 67 -14.50 -14.78 8.68
N LEU A 68 -13.39 -14.06 8.80
CA LEU A 68 -12.10 -14.54 8.29
C LEU A 68 -11.64 -15.80 9.03
N ILE A 69 -11.77 -15.83 10.36
CA ILE A 69 -11.42 -16.98 11.19
C ILE A 69 -12.26 -18.20 10.77
N SER A 70 -13.56 -18.01 10.56
CA SER A 70 -14.49 -19.08 10.18
C SER A 70 -14.18 -19.64 8.80
N ALA A 71 -13.82 -18.79 7.83
CA ALA A 71 -13.37 -19.22 6.51
C ALA A 71 -12.13 -20.13 6.60
N ASN A 72 -11.17 -19.80 7.47
CA ASN A 72 -9.94 -20.59 7.63
C ASN A 72 -10.14 -21.91 8.39
N LEU A 73 -11.13 -22.00 9.27
CA LEU A 73 -11.37 -23.19 10.11
C LEU A 73 -12.38 -24.17 9.52
N TYR A 74 -13.42 -23.63 8.87
CA TYR A 74 -14.64 -24.34 8.51
C TYR A 74 -15.07 -24.07 7.06
N SER A 75 -14.18 -23.49 6.24
CA SER A 75 -14.38 -23.35 4.80
C SER A 75 -15.69 -22.62 4.44
N TRP A 76 -16.32 -23.02 3.33
CA TRP A 76 -17.54 -22.41 2.79
C TRP A 76 -18.68 -22.33 3.80
N GLU A 77 -18.88 -23.39 4.60
CA GLU A 77 -19.97 -23.44 5.58
C GLU A 77 -19.77 -22.40 6.69
N GLY A 78 -18.56 -22.33 7.26
CA GLY A 78 -18.25 -21.34 8.28
C GLY A 78 -18.30 -19.92 7.75
N LEU A 79 -17.77 -19.70 6.55
CA LEU A 79 -17.81 -18.40 5.89
C LEU A 79 -19.26 -17.96 5.65
N ALA A 80 -20.09 -18.80 5.05
CA ALA A 80 -21.49 -18.47 4.76
C ALA A 80 -22.26 -18.08 6.03
N LEU A 81 -22.12 -18.89 7.07
CA LEU A 81 -22.83 -18.68 8.34
C LEU A 81 -22.39 -17.41 9.06
N SER A 82 -21.07 -17.20 9.16
CA SER A 82 -20.50 -16.01 9.83
C SER A 82 -20.78 -14.74 9.03
N SER A 83 -20.68 -14.77 7.70
CA SER A 83 -21.01 -13.64 6.83
C SER A 83 -22.48 -13.27 6.86
N TRP A 84 -23.39 -14.26 6.92
CA TRP A 84 -24.82 -13.99 7.13
C TRP A 84 -25.06 -13.28 8.46
N LYS A 85 -24.52 -13.82 9.56
CA LYS A 85 -24.66 -13.20 10.89
C LYS A 85 -24.08 -11.79 10.92
N PHE A 86 -22.94 -11.59 10.28
CA PHE A 86 -22.31 -10.28 10.13
C PHE A 86 -23.22 -9.31 9.38
N ALA A 87 -23.72 -9.69 8.20
CA ALA A 87 -24.60 -8.86 7.39
C ALA A 87 -25.92 -8.51 8.11
N ASP A 88 -26.60 -9.50 8.71
CA ASP A 88 -27.80 -9.33 9.52
C ASP A 88 -27.56 -8.40 10.73
N SER A 89 -26.40 -8.54 11.39
CA SER A 89 -26.04 -7.65 12.50
C SER A 89 -25.68 -6.24 12.01
N PHE A 90 -25.16 -6.12 10.79
CA PHE A 90 -24.79 -4.85 10.17
C PHE A 90 -26.00 -4.01 9.75
N VAL A 91 -27.19 -4.58 9.58
CA VAL A 91 -28.40 -3.76 9.35
C VAL A 91 -29.07 -3.33 10.66
N LYS A 92 -28.69 -3.91 11.80
CA LYS A 92 -29.26 -3.57 13.12
C LYS A 92 -28.67 -2.27 13.67
N GLU A 93 -29.55 -1.34 14.04
CA GLU A 93 -29.17 -0.03 14.60
C GLU A 93 -28.37 -0.14 15.90
N LYS A 94 -28.75 -1.10 16.75
CA LYS A 94 -28.18 -1.30 18.09
C LYS A 94 -26.82 -2.00 18.09
N CYS A 95 -26.40 -2.61 16.99
CA CYS A 95 -25.12 -3.30 16.95
C CYS A 95 -23.97 -2.29 16.97
N TRP A 96 -22.99 -2.49 17.85
CA TRP A 96 -21.81 -1.66 17.92
C TRP A 96 -20.89 -1.93 16.70
N PRO A 97 -20.35 -0.90 16.04
CA PRO A 97 -20.57 0.52 16.28
C PRO A 97 -21.97 0.98 15.81
N HIS A 98 -22.61 1.86 16.57
CA HIS A 98 -23.96 2.37 16.27
C HIS A 98 -24.09 2.91 14.83
N VAL A 99 -25.28 2.85 14.23
CA VAL A 99 -25.51 3.25 12.82
C VAL A 99 -25.06 4.68 12.50
N THR A 100 -25.07 5.57 13.49
CA THR A 100 -24.58 6.95 13.37
C THR A 100 -23.06 7.07 13.28
N ALA A 101 -22.30 6.04 13.68
CA ALA A 101 -20.84 5.99 13.57
C ALA A 101 -20.40 5.54 12.16
N THR A 102 -20.87 6.24 11.13
CA THR A 102 -20.73 5.86 9.72
C THR A 102 -19.30 5.53 9.33
N GLN A 103 -18.33 6.38 9.71
CA GLN A 103 -16.91 6.14 9.38
C GLN A 103 -16.37 4.82 9.94
N MET A 104 -16.77 4.45 11.16
CA MET A 104 -16.29 3.21 11.79
C MET A 104 -16.90 1.99 11.09
N ARG A 105 -18.20 2.04 10.77
CA ARG A 105 -18.87 0.99 10.00
C ARG A 105 -18.28 0.86 8.60
N THR A 106 -18.00 1.98 7.92
CA THR A 106 -17.27 2.02 6.64
C THR A 106 -15.92 1.32 6.75
N ASN A 107 -15.12 1.62 7.78
CA ASN A 107 -13.82 0.98 7.98
C ASN A 107 -13.94 -0.53 8.23
N ILE A 108 -14.94 -0.96 8.99
CA ILE A 108 -15.21 -2.39 9.24
C ILE A 108 -15.59 -3.11 7.94
N LEU A 109 -16.47 -2.50 7.12
CA LEU A 109 -16.86 -3.06 5.83
C LEU A 109 -15.67 -3.14 4.87
N ILE A 110 -14.84 -2.09 4.80
CA ILE A 110 -13.60 -2.10 4.01
C ILE A 110 -12.66 -3.20 4.51
N TRP A 111 -12.55 -3.40 5.82
CA TRP A 111 -11.73 -4.49 6.37
C TRP A 111 -12.25 -5.85 5.93
N TYR A 112 -13.57 -6.08 6.02
CA TYR A 112 -14.20 -7.31 5.53
C TYR A 112 -13.89 -7.53 4.05
N ILE A 113 -14.10 -6.51 3.20
CA ILE A 113 -13.83 -6.59 1.75
C ILE A 113 -12.37 -6.95 1.48
N LYS A 114 -11.43 -6.30 2.17
CA LYS A 114 -9.98 -6.50 1.94
C LYS A 114 -9.44 -7.84 2.41
N ASN A 115 -10.10 -8.50 3.36
CA ASN A 115 -9.54 -9.71 3.99
C ASN A 115 -10.40 -10.95 3.76
N VAL A 116 -11.73 -10.84 3.85
CA VAL A 116 -12.64 -11.98 3.76
C VAL A 116 -12.94 -12.33 2.30
N ILE A 117 -13.15 -11.34 1.43
CA ILE A 117 -13.43 -11.61 0.01
C ILE A 117 -12.26 -12.34 -0.67
N PRO A 118 -10.98 -11.92 -0.50
CA PRO A 118 -9.85 -12.69 -1.04
C PRO A 118 -9.73 -14.09 -0.41
N ALA A 119 -10.01 -14.24 0.88
CA ALA A 119 -9.96 -15.55 1.54
C ALA A 119 -10.99 -16.53 0.93
N MET A 120 -12.18 -16.05 0.58
CA MET A 120 -13.19 -16.84 -0.12
C MET A 120 -12.70 -17.37 -1.46
N GLN A 121 -11.94 -16.57 -2.22
CA GLN A 121 -11.37 -17.00 -3.51
C GLN A 121 -10.31 -18.09 -3.36
N SER A 122 -9.78 -18.31 -2.16
CA SER A 122 -8.79 -19.34 -1.86
C SER A 122 -9.39 -20.62 -1.25
N LEU A 123 -10.70 -20.68 -1.07
CA LEU A 123 -11.36 -21.85 -0.49
C LEU A 123 -11.45 -23.01 -1.50
N PRO A 124 -11.32 -24.26 -1.04
CA PRO A 124 -11.38 -25.44 -1.91
C PRO A 124 -12.78 -25.65 -2.48
N ASP A 125 -12.89 -25.95 -3.78
CA ASP A 125 -14.18 -26.09 -4.47
C ASP A 125 -14.98 -27.33 -4.06
N ASP A 126 -14.30 -28.41 -3.64
CA ASP A 126 -14.93 -29.68 -3.25
C ASP A 126 -15.74 -29.61 -1.95
N GLU A 127 -15.54 -28.56 -1.16
CA GLU A 127 -16.27 -28.32 0.09
C GLU A 127 -17.48 -27.38 -0.10
N LYS A 128 -17.78 -26.97 -1.35
CA LYS A 128 -18.96 -26.17 -1.66
C LYS A 128 -20.23 -27.00 -1.50
N THR A 129 -21.18 -26.47 -0.72
CA THR A 129 -22.53 -27.03 -0.60
C THR A 129 -23.56 -26.01 -1.04
N TYR A 130 -24.64 -26.47 -1.70
CA TYR A 130 -25.72 -25.61 -2.19
C TYR A 130 -26.32 -24.72 -1.09
N SER A 131 -26.46 -25.25 0.12
CA SER A 131 -26.95 -24.52 1.30
C SER A 131 -25.99 -23.40 1.72
N SER A 132 -24.68 -23.67 1.74
CA SER A 132 -23.67 -22.66 2.08
C SER A 132 -23.59 -21.56 1.03
N LEU A 133 -23.66 -21.92 -0.26
CA LEU A 133 -23.67 -20.95 -1.34
C LEU A 133 -24.92 -20.06 -1.32
N THR A 134 -26.09 -20.64 -1.07
CA THR A 134 -27.35 -19.87 -0.97
C THR A 134 -27.32 -18.91 0.22
N LEU A 135 -26.87 -19.37 1.39
CA LEU A 135 -26.77 -18.50 2.57
C LEU A 135 -25.75 -17.36 2.36
N LEU A 136 -24.64 -17.66 1.69
CA LEU A 136 -23.61 -16.68 1.36
C LEU A 136 -24.12 -15.67 0.31
N GLU A 137 -24.91 -16.11 -0.66
CA GLU A 137 -25.59 -15.24 -1.63
C GLU A 137 -26.52 -14.24 -0.92
N ASP A 138 -27.33 -14.71 0.03
CA ASP A 138 -28.20 -13.86 0.84
C ASP A 138 -27.38 -12.83 1.66
N ALA A 139 -26.28 -13.28 2.26
CA ALA A 139 -25.38 -12.42 3.03
C ALA A 139 -24.73 -11.33 2.15
N LEU A 140 -24.23 -11.72 0.98
CA LEU A 140 -23.57 -10.80 0.05
C LEU A 140 -24.54 -9.83 -0.60
N THR A 141 -25.82 -10.20 -0.77
CA THR A 141 -26.87 -9.28 -1.22
C THR A 141 -27.02 -8.11 -0.24
N LEU A 142 -27.15 -8.40 1.06
CA LEU A 142 -27.21 -7.36 2.09
C LEU A 142 -25.92 -6.52 2.16
N LEU A 143 -24.76 -7.17 2.03
CA LEU A 143 -23.47 -6.48 2.06
C LEU A 143 -23.23 -5.61 0.82
N ALA A 144 -23.75 -5.98 -0.35
CA ALA A 144 -23.66 -5.19 -1.57
C ALA A 144 -24.49 -3.90 -1.45
N ASP A 145 -25.68 -3.98 -0.86
CA ASP A 145 -26.49 -2.78 -0.55
C ASP A 145 -25.75 -1.86 0.43
N LEU A 146 -25.11 -2.43 1.45
CA LEU A 146 -24.29 -1.67 2.40
C LEU A 146 -23.04 -1.05 1.73
N GLU A 147 -22.38 -1.78 0.83
CA GLU A 147 -21.26 -1.30 0.03
C GLU A 147 -21.66 -0.06 -0.79
N TYR A 148 -22.77 -0.15 -1.52
CA TYR A 148 -23.30 0.95 -2.31
C TYR A 148 -23.58 2.19 -1.44
N ASN A 149 -24.28 2.00 -0.33
CA ASN A 149 -24.71 3.09 0.56
C ASN A 149 -23.54 3.74 1.32
N LEU A 150 -22.60 2.97 1.85
CA LEU A 150 -21.51 3.48 2.70
C LEU A 150 -20.28 3.93 1.93
N LEU A 151 -20.05 3.37 0.74
CA LEU A 151 -18.90 3.71 -0.11
C LEU A 151 -19.27 4.60 -1.30
N SER A 152 -20.53 5.05 -1.36
CA SER A 152 -21.05 5.94 -2.40
C SER A 152 -20.84 5.39 -3.82
N GLY A 153 -20.96 4.08 -3.99
CA GLY A 153 -20.80 3.40 -5.29
C GLY A 153 -19.40 3.54 -5.93
N LYS A 154 -18.35 3.80 -5.14
CA LYS A 154 -16.97 3.85 -5.66
C LYS A 154 -16.31 2.48 -5.76
N PHE A 155 -16.84 1.50 -5.05
CA PHE A 155 -16.36 0.12 -5.01
C PHE A 155 -17.55 -0.81 -5.26
N PHE A 156 -17.31 -1.88 -6.02
CA PHE A 156 -18.31 -2.88 -6.40
C PHE A 156 -17.82 -4.29 -6.11
N ILE A 157 -16.90 -4.46 -5.15
CA ILE A 157 -16.20 -5.72 -4.92
C ILE A 157 -17.14 -6.79 -4.38
N VAL A 158 -18.08 -6.42 -3.50
CA VAL A 158 -19.08 -7.36 -2.98
C VAL A 158 -20.10 -7.69 -4.06
N SER A 159 -20.48 -6.69 -4.85
CA SER A 159 -21.43 -6.83 -5.96
C SER A 159 -20.89 -7.75 -7.07
N ASP A 160 -19.63 -7.57 -7.46
CA ASP A 160 -18.93 -8.41 -8.45
C ASP A 160 -18.85 -9.86 -7.96
N MET A 161 -18.52 -10.04 -6.67
CA MET A 161 -18.45 -11.37 -6.07
C MET A 161 -19.81 -12.06 -5.99
N LEU A 162 -20.87 -11.32 -5.69
CA LEU A 162 -22.24 -11.83 -5.72
C LEU A 162 -22.65 -12.26 -7.13
N ALA A 163 -22.29 -11.48 -8.16
CA ALA A 163 -22.54 -11.83 -9.55
C ALA A 163 -21.82 -13.14 -9.94
N GLU A 164 -20.56 -13.30 -9.53
CA GLU A 164 -19.79 -14.52 -9.81
C GLU A 164 -20.39 -15.75 -9.11
N LEU A 165 -20.82 -15.63 -7.85
CA LEU A 165 -21.48 -16.73 -7.13
C LEU A 165 -22.80 -17.15 -7.79
N LYS A 166 -23.60 -16.18 -8.25
CA LYS A 166 -24.85 -16.46 -8.97
C LYS A 166 -24.60 -17.23 -10.27
N ARG A 167 -23.52 -16.89 -10.99
CA ARG A 167 -23.10 -17.58 -12.21
C ARG A 167 -22.66 -19.02 -11.94
N GLN A 168 -21.89 -19.24 -10.88
CA GLN A 168 -21.46 -20.60 -10.51
C GLN A 168 -22.66 -21.50 -10.15
N LYS A 169 -23.67 -20.95 -9.47
CA LYS A 169 -24.89 -21.67 -9.12
C LYS A 169 -25.76 -22.04 -10.33
N SER A 170 -25.81 -21.19 -11.35
CA SER A 170 -26.53 -21.52 -12.60
C SER A 170 -25.86 -22.66 -13.34
N ASP A 171 -24.53 -22.66 -13.40
CA ASP A 171 -23.74 -23.69 -14.10
C ASP A 171 -23.87 -25.06 -13.41
N ASP A 172 -23.89 -25.10 -12.07
CA ASP A 172 -24.14 -26.33 -11.30
C ASP A 172 -25.55 -26.88 -11.52
N SER A 173 -26.56 -26.01 -11.65
CA SER A 173 -27.95 -26.43 -11.89
C SER A 173 -28.19 -27.01 -13.28
N GLU A 174 -27.48 -26.51 -14.31
CA GLU A 174 -27.54 -27.08 -15.67
C GLU A 174 -26.77 -28.41 -15.77
N SER A 175 -25.73 -28.62 -14.95
CA SER A 175 -24.96 -29.87 -14.94
C SER A 175 -25.76 -31.07 -14.44
N THR A 176 -26.77 -30.86 -13.59
CA THR A 176 -27.68 -31.91 -13.11
C THR A 176 -28.77 -32.31 -14.11
N ASP A 177 -29.07 -31.47 -15.11
CA ASP A 177 -30.14 -31.70 -16.09
C ASP A 177 -29.61 -32.12 -17.49
N ALA A 178 -28.30 -32.03 -17.73
CA ALA A 178 -27.68 -32.34 -19.01
C ALA A 178 -27.14 -33.78 -19.12
N ALA A 179 -27.91 -34.77 -18.65
CA ALA A 179 -27.68 -36.17 -18.96
C ALA A 179 -28.66 -36.66 -20.04
N HIS A 180 -28.72 -36.01 -21.20
CA HIS A 180 -29.13 -36.58 -22.49
C HIS A 180 -29.03 -35.50 -23.58
N HIS A 181 -27.97 -35.55 -24.39
CA HIS A 181 -28.04 -35.65 -25.86
C HIS A 181 -26.66 -35.37 -26.49
N ASP A 182 -26.27 -36.28 -27.36
CA ASP A 182 -25.02 -36.33 -28.09
C ASP A 182 -25.16 -35.72 -29.50
N SER A 183 -24.00 -35.37 -30.06
CA SER A 183 -23.61 -35.26 -31.47
C SER A 183 -23.70 -33.92 -32.21
N GLY A 184 -22.58 -33.54 -32.85
CA GLY A 184 -22.57 -32.69 -34.05
C GLY A 184 -21.30 -31.87 -34.31
N SER A 185 -20.50 -32.29 -35.29
CA SER A 185 -19.19 -31.76 -35.75
C SER A 185 -19.29 -30.80 -36.97
N HIS A 186 -18.15 -30.16 -37.32
CA HIS A 186 -17.74 -29.49 -38.59
C HIS A 186 -17.92 -27.96 -38.67
N ASP A 187 -17.07 -27.13 -39.31
CA ASP A 187 -15.82 -27.28 -40.07
C ASP A 187 -15.17 -25.87 -40.26
N ALA A 188 -13.91 -25.84 -40.73
CA ALA A 188 -13.06 -24.66 -40.98
C ALA A 188 -13.00 -24.20 -42.46
N LYS A 189 -12.67 -22.90 -42.68
CA LYS A 189 -11.99 -22.20 -43.86
C LYS A 189 -12.49 -20.73 -43.95
N ASP A 190 -11.83 -19.70 -44.50
CA ASP A 190 -10.58 -19.49 -45.27
C ASP A 190 -10.20 -17.98 -45.28
N ILE A 191 -8.90 -17.68 -45.24
CA ILE A 191 -8.07 -16.76 -46.06
C ILE A 191 -8.66 -15.45 -46.66
N ARG A 192 -8.04 -14.26 -46.44
CA ARG A 192 -7.06 -13.59 -47.37
C ARG A 192 -6.63 -12.16 -46.96
N SER A 193 -5.32 -11.91 -47.10
CA SER A 193 -4.57 -10.66 -47.02
C SER A 193 -4.58 -9.83 -48.32
N PHE A 194 -4.41 -8.50 -48.24
CA PHE A 194 -3.97 -7.69 -49.38
C PHE A 194 -3.09 -6.49 -48.95
N SER A 195 -1.99 -6.30 -49.67
CA SER A 195 -0.98 -5.26 -49.53
C SER A 195 -1.00 -4.36 -50.77
N SER A 196 -0.74 -3.07 -50.61
CA SER A 196 -0.23 -2.14 -51.63
C SER A 196 0.34 -0.92 -50.89
N GLY A 197 1.44 -0.25 -51.22
CA GLY A 197 2.27 -0.22 -52.43
C GLY A 197 2.67 1.25 -52.64
N LEU A 198 3.95 1.59 -52.43
CA LEU A 198 4.56 2.88 -52.81
C LEU A 198 5.07 2.80 -54.25
N PRO A 199 5.04 3.92 -55.02
CA PRO A 199 6.09 4.12 -56.00
C PRO A 199 6.67 5.55 -56.04
N THR A 200 7.98 5.56 -56.22
CA THR A 200 8.88 6.62 -56.64
C THR A 200 8.85 6.84 -58.16
N ASN A 201 8.92 8.09 -58.62
CA ASN A 201 9.89 8.61 -59.61
C ASN A 201 9.46 9.98 -60.14
N ILE A 202 10.43 10.86 -60.40
CA ILE A 202 10.57 11.67 -61.64
C ILE A 202 11.96 12.33 -61.60
N ASP A 203 12.75 12.01 -62.62
CA ASP A 203 14.02 12.63 -63.00
C ASP A 203 13.81 14.02 -63.62
N SER A 204 14.82 14.90 -63.52
CA SER A 204 15.43 15.55 -64.71
C SER A 204 16.60 16.46 -64.35
N ASN A 205 17.63 16.35 -65.19
CA ASN A 205 18.96 16.93 -65.10
C ASN A 205 19.02 18.44 -65.39
N TYR A 206 19.94 19.14 -64.72
CA TYR A 206 20.66 20.29 -65.31
C TYR A 206 22.13 20.28 -64.89
N THR A 207 23.01 20.25 -65.87
CA THR A 207 24.48 20.35 -65.77
C THR A 207 24.90 21.82 -65.65
N ALA A 208 25.79 22.13 -64.70
CA ALA A 208 26.50 23.42 -64.62
C ALA A 208 27.98 23.21 -64.22
N GLY A 209 28.86 23.98 -64.86
CA GLY A 209 30.32 23.83 -64.91
C GLY A 209 31.11 24.04 -63.60
N PRO A 210 32.45 23.89 -63.64
CA PRO A 210 33.22 23.41 -62.50
C PRO A 210 33.65 24.45 -61.45
N GLU A 211 33.37 25.74 -61.60
CA GLU A 211 34.01 26.77 -60.75
C GLU A 211 33.16 27.28 -59.57
N HIS A 212 31.84 27.05 -59.54
CA HIS A 212 30.99 27.48 -58.41
C HIS A 212 30.92 26.45 -57.26
N ASN A 213 31.38 25.22 -57.49
CA ASN A 213 31.24 24.08 -56.58
C ASN A 213 32.24 24.04 -55.42
N THR A 214 33.33 24.81 -55.47
CA THR A 214 34.38 24.78 -54.44
C THR A 214 34.08 25.68 -53.24
N LEU A 215 33.42 26.83 -53.47
CA LEU A 215 33.05 27.80 -52.42
C LEU A 215 31.84 27.32 -51.61
N ILE A 216 30.81 26.76 -52.27
CA ILE A 216 29.63 26.18 -51.62
C ILE A 216 29.98 24.90 -50.84
N LYS A 217 30.95 24.09 -51.31
CA LYS A 217 31.44 22.90 -50.58
C LYS A 217 32.20 23.26 -49.30
N LYS A 218 33.03 24.32 -49.31
CA LYS A 218 33.73 24.78 -48.10
C LYS A 218 32.76 25.26 -47.02
N ASP A 219 31.74 26.02 -47.44
CA ASP A 219 30.75 26.61 -46.53
C ASP A 219 29.79 25.55 -45.94
N LYS A 220 29.39 24.53 -46.73
CA LYS A 220 28.69 23.34 -46.22
C LYS A 220 29.55 22.52 -45.26
N LYS A 221 30.84 22.32 -45.55
CA LYS A 221 31.75 21.52 -44.70
C LYS A 221 32.01 22.19 -43.36
N LEU A 222 32.13 23.52 -43.35
CA LEU A 222 32.27 24.32 -42.12
C LEU A 222 30.98 24.28 -41.28
N ARG A 223 29.80 24.39 -41.92
CA ARG A 223 28.49 24.29 -41.25
C ARG A 223 28.23 22.90 -40.66
N ILE A 224 28.61 21.83 -41.38
CA ILE A 224 28.55 20.46 -40.88
C ILE A 224 29.52 20.28 -39.70
N TYR A 225 30.73 20.83 -39.76
CA TYR A 225 31.70 20.76 -38.65
C TYR A 225 31.18 21.46 -37.39
N TYR A 226 30.64 22.68 -37.49
CA TYR A 226 30.04 23.36 -36.34
C TYR A 226 28.82 22.62 -35.77
N ASN A 227 27.98 22.04 -36.63
CA ASN A 227 26.84 21.24 -36.18
C ASN A 227 27.28 19.94 -35.49
N VAL A 228 28.33 19.29 -35.99
CA VAL A 228 28.89 18.06 -35.37
C VAL A 228 29.57 18.38 -34.04
N VAL A 229 30.35 19.47 -33.96
CA VAL A 229 30.99 19.90 -32.70
C VAL A 229 29.93 20.33 -31.67
N SER A 230 28.89 21.05 -32.09
CA SER A 230 27.76 21.42 -31.22
C SER A 230 26.99 20.19 -30.73
N PHE A 231 26.78 19.20 -31.60
CA PHE A 231 26.15 17.93 -31.24
C PHE A 231 27.00 17.11 -30.26
N ILE A 232 28.31 16.99 -30.49
CA ILE A 232 29.23 16.29 -29.58
C ILE A 232 29.32 17.03 -28.24
N SER A 233 29.38 18.36 -28.26
CA SER A 233 29.38 19.19 -27.04
C SER A 233 28.08 19.01 -26.25
N GLY A 234 26.91 19.05 -26.90
CA GLY A 234 25.62 18.82 -26.27
C GLY A 234 25.48 17.40 -25.70
N ALA A 235 25.96 16.38 -26.43
CA ALA A 235 25.99 15.01 -25.94
C ALA A 235 26.91 14.86 -24.71
N LEU A 236 28.10 15.47 -24.74
CA LEU A 236 29.03 15.44 -23.63
C LEU A 236 28.47 16.15 -22.39
N ILE A 237 27.85 17.32 -22.55
CA ILE A 237 27.17 18.05 -21.48
C ILE A 237 26.04 17.19 -20.89
N THR A 238 25.25 16.52 -21.73
CA THR A 238 24.15 15.65 -21.26
C THR A 238 24.67 14.46 -20.46
N VAL A 239 25.77 13.83 -20.90
CA VAL A 239 26.43 12.74 -20.17
C VAL A 239 26.98 13.23 -18.83
N VAL A 240 27.63 14.38 -18.80
CA VAL A 240 28.17 14.98 -17.57
C VAL A 240 27.06 15.36 -16.61
N MET A 241 25.96 15.97 -17.08
CA MET A 241 24.79 16.30 -16.25
C MET A 241 24.14 15.04 -15.66
N ASN A 242 24.00 13.97 -16.45
CA ASN A 242 23.46 12.70 -15.97
C ASN A 242 24.39 12.04 -14.93
N TYR A 243 25.70 12.14 -15.11
CA TYR A 243 26.69 11.60 -14.18
C TYR A 243 26.79 12.44 -12.88
N ALA A 244 26.66 13.76 -13.00
CA ALA A 244 26.64 14.74 -11.90
C ALA A 244 25.33 14.73 -11.11
N GLY A 245 24.23 14.21 -11.68
CA GLY A 245 22.97 14.00 -10.97
C GLY A 245 23.00 12.83 -9.97
N ARG A 246 24.04 11.99 -9.99
CA ARG A 246 24.16 10.85 -9.06
C ARG A 246 24.86 11.26 -7.77
N PRO A 247 24.24 11.06 -6.59
CA PRO A 247 24.83 11.48 -5.31
C PRO A 247 26.18 10.80 -5.04
N GLU A 248 26.36 9.55 -5.46
CA GLU A 248 27.61 8.79 -5.29
C GLU A 248 28.79 9.42 -6.04
N THR A 249 28.59 9.86 -7.28
CA THR A 249 29.62 10.50 -8.10
C THR A 249 30.06 11.81 -7.46
N VAL A 250 29.09 12.60 -7.01
CA VAL A 250 29.32 13.91 -6.44
C VAL A 250 30.04 13.80 -5.09
N LEU A 251 29.67 12.84 -4.26
CA LEU A 251 30.34 12.55 -2.99
C LEU A 251 31.78 12.03 -3.21
N LYS A 252 32.03 11.19 -4.22
CA LYS A 252 33.39 10.78 -4.63
C LYS A 252 34.22 11.98 -5.07
N LEU A 253 33.65 12.87 -5.89
CA LEU A 253 34.32 14.09 -6.36
C LEU A 253 34.73 14.98 -5.18
N ARG A 254 33.82 15.17 -4.20
CA ARG A 254 34.11 15.93 -2.98
C ARG A 254 35.25 15.32 -2.16
N GLY A 255 35.35 13.99 -2.12
CA GLY A 255 36.47 13.29 -1.47
C GLY A 255 37.84 13.54 -2.13
N ILE A 256 37.86 13.81 -3.44
CA ILE A 256 39.08 14.04 -4.22
C ILE A 256 39.47 15.52 -4.24
N ILE A 257 38.50 16.41 -4.48
CA ILE A 257 38.71 17.86 -4.57
C ILE A 257 37.73 18.56 -3.60
N PRO A 258 38.05 18.61 -2.30
CA PRO A 258 37.25 19.37 -1.34
C PRO A 258 37.35 20.87 -1.64
N ASP A 259 36.29 21.61 -1.34
CA ASP A 259 36.27 23.08 -1.31
C ASP A 259 36.61 23.79 -2.64
N SER A 260 36.18 23.20 -3.77
CA SER A 260 36.24 23.85 -5.08
C SER A 260 34.87 24.38 -5.53
N PHE A 261 34.87 25.45 -6.33
CA PHE A 261 33.67 26.02 -6.94
C PHE A 261 32.88 24.98 -7.75
N ILE A 262 33.57 24.07 -8.44
CA ILE A 262 32.94 22.98 -9.21
C ILE A 262 32.27 21.98 -8.27
N THR A 263 32.93 21.64 -7.16
CA THR A 263 32.36 20.78 -6.12
C THR A 263 31.10 21.42 -5.55
N GLU A 264 31.13 22.70 -5.20
CA GLU A 264 29.95 23.42 -4.67
C GLU A 264 28.80 23.49 -5.69
N MET A 265 29.09 23.82 -6.94
CA MET A 265 28.11 23.86 -8.03
C MET A 265 27.45 22.50 -8.27
N VAL A 266 28.23 21.42 -8.30
CA VAL A 266 27.75 20.06 -8.53
C VAL A 266 27.00 19.50 -7.31
N MET A 267 27.44 19.83 -6.09
CA MET A 267 26.72 19.49 -4.85
C MET A 267 25.36 20.21 -4.77
N ASN A 268 25.29 21.48 -5.23
CA ASN A 268 24.04 22.22 -5.29
C ASN A 268 23.10 21.66 -6.38
N TYR A 269 23.64 21.32 -7.55
CA TYR A 269 22.88 20.69 -8.65
C TYR A 269 22.31 19.33 -8.28
N SER A 270 23.06 18.51 -7.53
CA SER A 270 22.61 17.20 -7.03
C SER A 270 21.74 17.27 -5.78
N GLY A 271 21.52 18.47 -5.22
CA GLY A 271 20.73 18.67 -4.00
C GLY A 271 21.40 18.17 -2.72
N CYS A 272 22.69 17.88 -2.74
CA CYS A 272 23.48 17.41 -1.59
C CYS A 272 24.15 18.56 -0.81
N SER A 273 23.61 19.77 -0.81
CA SER A 273 24.24 20.91 -0.13
C SER A 273 24.15 20.81 1.39
N VAL A 274 25.32 20.61 2.00
CA VAL A 274 25.72 20.93 3.39
C VAL A 274 24.81 20.43 4.52
N SER A 275 25.24 19.32 5.11
CA SER A 275 25.48 19.04 6.55
C SER A 275 25.28 17.54 6.72
N LEU A 276 26.37 16.76 6.83
CA LEU A 276 26.22 15.41 7.38
C LEU A 276 25.92 15.59 8.87
N PRO A 277 24.71 15.33 9.36
CA PRO A 277 24.47 15.46 10.78
C PRO A 277 25.14 14.26 11.44
N ASN A 278 25.82 14.50 12.56
CA ASN A 278 25.89 13.49 13.60
C ASN A 278 24.45 13.11 13.92
N SER A 279 23.98 12.00 13.36
CA SER A 279 22.67 11.41 13.58
C SER A 279 22.60 10.84 15.00
N ALA A 280 22.75 11.71 16.01
CA ALA A 280 22.21 11.42 17.33
C ALA A 280 20.68 11.40 17.15
N ASP A 281 20.21 10.21 16.80
CA ASP A 281 19.02 9.87 16.05
C ASP A 281 17.74 10.28 16.80
N SER A 282 16.95 11.18 16.23
CA SER A 282 15.69 11.66 16.81
C SER A 282 14.69 10.51 17.03
N TRP A 283 14.71 9.49 16.18
CA TRP A 283 13.94 8.26 16.39
C TRP A 283 14.51 7.40 17.50
N SER A 284 15.84 7.36 17.67
CA SER A 284 16.44 6.71 18.84
C SER A 284 16.04 7.37 20.15
N LYS A 285 15.86 8.71 20.19
CA LYS A 285 15.39 9.41 21.40
C LYS A 285 13.95 9.08 21.74
N LEU A 286 13.06 9.08 20.74
CA LEU A 286 11.67 8.69 20.92
C LEU A 286 11.54 7.20 21.28
N GLY A 287 12.28 6.35 20.56
CA GLY A 287 12.37 4.91 20.82
C GLY A 287 12.81 4.64 22.25
N LYS A 288 13.88 5.32 22.70
CA LYS A 288 14.34 5.22 24.09
C LYS A 288 13.25 5.60 25.11
N LYS A 289 12.49 6.69 24.89
CA LYS A 289 11.38 7.06 25.79
C LYS A 289 10.27 6.01 25.82
N ILE A 290 10.03 5.31 24.70
CA ILE A 290 9.06 4.21 24.63
C ILE A 290 9.62 3.00 25.38
N ASP A 291 10.88 2.64 25.18
CA ASP A 291 11.55 1.54 25.86
C ASP A 291 11.57 1.75 27.39
N ASP A 292 11.93 2.96 27.84
CA ASP A 292 11.91 3.37 29.25
C ASP A 292 10.49 3.24 29.85
N PHE A 293 9.46 3.54 29.06
CA PHE A 293 8.07 3.36 29.49
C PHE A 293 7.68 1.88 29.57
N THR A 294 8.06 1.07 28.60
CA THR A 294 7.85 -0.38 28.61
C THR A 294 8.54 -1.04 29.80
N GLU A 295 9.79 -0.66 30.11
CA GLU A 295 10.50 -1.13 31.30
C GLU A 295 9.74 -0.76 32.58
N THR A 296 9.25 0.49 32.66
CA THR A 296 8.41 0.93 33.79
C THR A 296 7.15 0.05 33.95
N LEU A 297 6.50 -0.33 32.86
CA LEU A 297 5.33 -1.21 32.90
C LEU A 297 5.69 -2.64 33.36
N ASN A 298 6.79 -3.19 32.86
CA ASN A 298 7.27 -4.53 33.25
C ASN A 298 7.60 -4.60 34.75
N VAL A 299 8.24 -3.56 35.30
CA VAL A 299 8.52 -3.47 36.75
C VAL A 299 7.21 -3.45 37.55
N ILE A 300 6.23 -2.64 37.11
CA ILE A 300 4.92 -2.56 37.78
C ILE A 300 4.18 -3.90 37.73
N GLU A 301 4.24 -4.61 36.61
CA GLU A 301 3.63 -5.93 36.44
C GLU A 301 4.27 -6.98 37.37
N ASN A 302 5.60 -7.02 37.44
CA ASN A 302 6.33 -7.98 38.28
C ASN A 302 6.19 -7.71 39.79
N ASP A 303 6.16 -6.43 40.18
CA ASP A 303 6.10 -6.03 41.60
C ASP A 303 4.65 -5.90 42.11
N GLY A 304 3.64 -6.16 41.27
CA GLY A 304 2.22 -6.01 41.62
C GLY A 304 1.79 -4.57 41.89
N GLY A 305 2.51 -3.60 41.32
CA GLY A 305 2.23 -2.18 41.47
C GLY A 305 1.05 -1.70 40.62
N TYR A 306 0.76 -0.41 40.69
CA TYR A 306 -0.23 0.24 39.82
C TYR A 306 0.30 1.54 39.24
N ILE A 307 -0.10 1.85 38.00
CA ILE A 307 0.18 3.14 37.36
C ILE A 307 -1.04 4.06 37.50
N THR A 308 -0.82 5.30 37.92
CA THR A 308 -1.90 6.28 38.02
C THR A 308 -2.20 6.90 36.66
N ILE A 309 -3.45 7.32 36.46
CA ILE A 309 -3.87 8.07 35.26
C ILE A 309 -3.02 9.34 35.08
N SER A 310 -2.65 10.01 36.18
CA SER A 310 -1.79 11.20 36.10
C SER A 310 -0.41 10.87 35.55
N LYS A 311 0.21 9.78 36.01
CA LYS A 311 1.53 9.35 35.51
C LYS A 311 1.46 8.97 34.04
N LEU A 312 0.38 8.28 33.63
CA LEU A 312 0.15 7.93 32.23
C LEU A 312 -0.01 9.18 31.34
N LYS A 313 -0.79 10.18 31.80
CA LYS A 313 -0.93 11.46 31.09
C LYS A 313 0.40 12.18 30.94
N THR A 314 1.25 12.18 31.97
CA THR A 314 2.59 12.78 31.89
C THR A 314 3.45 12.09 30.84
N ILE A 315 3.48 10.76 30.80
CA ILE A 315 4.26 9.99 29.83
C ILE A 315 3.73 10.23 28.41
N ALA A 316 2.40 10.18 28.22
CA ALA A 316 1.79 10.45 26.93
C ALA A 316 2.08 11.89 26.44
N TYR A 317 2.06 12.87 27.36
CA TYR A 317 2.39 14.25 27.04
C TYR A 317 3.87 14.42 26.66
N ASP A 318 4.78 13.76 27.38
CA ASP A 318 6.22 13.79 27.09
C ASP A 318 6.56 13.13 25.75
N LEU A 319 5.94 11.97 25.45
CA LEU A 319 6.04 11.32 24.14
C LEU A 319 5.50 12.21 23.02
N LYS A 320 4.34 12.84 23.23
CA LYS A 320 3.74 13.77 22.26
C LYS A 320 4.61 14.98 22.01
N ASN A 321 5.16 15.60 23.05
CA ASN A 321 6.04 16.76 22.90
C ASN A 321 7.33 16.39 22.19
N THR A 322 7.94 15.25 22.56
CA THR A 322 9.09 14.70 21.85
C THR A 322 8.76 14.54 20.37
N PHE A 323 7.59 13.99 20.04
CA PHE A 323 7.12 13.86 18.65
C PHE A 323 6.90 15.21 17.93
N LEU A 324 6.34 16.21 18.62
CA LEU A 324 6.04 17.54 18.06
C LEU A 324 7.28 18.45 17.91
N GLU A 325 8.37 18.18 18.63
CA GLU A 325 9.65 18.83 18.42
C GLU A 325 10.27 18.49 17.05
N TYR A 326 9.73 17.49 16.34
CA TYR A 326 10.28 16.99 15.08
C TYR A 326 9.47 17.43 13.86
N ASP A 327 10.20 17.62 12.75
CA ASP A 327 9.58 17.84 11.44
C ASP A 327 8.68 16.68 11.06
N MET A 328 7.49 17.01 10.56
CA MET A 328 6.51 16.01 10.13
C MET A 328 7.14 15.07 9.08
N PRO A 329 7.03 13.74 9.25
CA PRO A 329 7.61 12.77 8.32
C PRO A 329 7.15 13.01 6.89
N VAL A 330 8.04 12.80 5.92
CA VAL A 330 7.79 13.08 4.50
C VAL A 330 6.55 12.34 3.98
N ASN A 331 6.34 11.09 4.39
CA ASN A 331 5.16 10.31 4.02
C ASN A 331 3.85 10.93 4.53
N ILE A 332 3.86 11.54 5.72
CA ILE A 332 2.70 12.24 6.27
C ILE A 332 2.47 13.57 5.53
N LYS A 333 3.54 14.34 5.24
CA LYS A 333 3.46 15.57 4.41
C LYS A 333 2.82 15.30 3.04
N ILE A 334 3.22 14.21 2.39
CA ILE A 334 2.64 13.77 1.12
C ILE A 334 1.15 13.43 1.28
N SER A 335 0.79 12.68 2.33
CA SER A 335 -0.61 12.29 2.57
C SER A 335 -1.50 13.50 2.87
N ASP A 336 -1.03 14.46 3.65
CA ASP A 336 -1.77 15.67 3.99
C ASP A 336 -1.98 16.55 2.76
N LEU A 337 -0.97 16.67 1.89
CA LEU A 337 -1.10 17.35 0.60
C LEU A 337 -2.12 16.68 -0.32
N TYR A 338 -2.17 15.34 -0.32
CA TYR A 338 -3.10 14.59 -1.16
C TYR A 338 -4.55 14.73 -0.69
N ASN A 339 -4.78 14.75 0.63
CA ASN A 339 -6.11 14.72 1.22
C ASN A 339 -6.72 16.11 1.47
N ASN A 340 -5.93 17.17 1.53
CA ASN A 340 -6.42 18.50 1.90
C ASN A 340 -6.88 19.32 0.69
N GLN A 341 -8.20 19.40 0.48
CA GLN A 341 -8.83 20.13 -0.64
C GLN A 341 -8.84 21.66 -0.47
N ASN A 342 -8.48 22.19 0.70
CA ASN A 342 -8.61 23.62 1.04
C ASN A 342 -7.26 24.36 1.11
N MET A 343 -6.17 23.76 0.66
CA MET A 343 -4.83 24.36 0.74
C MET A 343 -4.59 25.36 -0.42
N SER A 344 -3.96 26.50 -0.13
CA SER A 344 -3.62 27.48 -1.17
C SER A 344 -2.52 26.94 -2.10
N LYS A 345 -2.50 27.39 -3.36
CA LYS A 345 -1.47 26.99 -4.35
C LYS A 345 -0.05 27.34 -3.89
N VAL A 346 0.12 28.43 -3.13
CA VAL A 346 1.42 28.87 -2.59
C VAL A 346 1.89 27.91 -1.50
N ASP A 347 0.98 27.49 -0.62
CA ASP A 347 1.29 26.54 0.45
C ASP A 347 1.62 25.15 -0.11
N ILE A 348 0.87 24.70 -1.13
CA ILE A 348 1.16 23.43 -1.83
C ILE A 348 2.58 23.45 -2.42
N ASN A 349 2.94 24.54 -3.11
CA ASN A 349 4.28 24.65 -3.72
C ASN A 349 5.39 24.63 -2.65
N ARG A 350 5.19 25.35 -1.53
CA ARG A 350 6.14 25.36 -0.42
C ARG A 350 6.33 23.97 0.19
N GLU A 351 5.24 23.24 0.41
CA GLU A 351 5.30 21.86 0.92
C GLU A 351 5.98 20.90 -0.07
N LEU A 352 5.71 21.03 -1.38
CA LEU A 352 6.38 20.26 -2.42
C LEU A 352 7.89 20.54 -2.46
N GLU A 353 8.32 21.79 -2.32
CA GLU A 353 9.74 22.15 -2.23
C GLU A 353 10.40 21.51 -1.00
N MET A 354 9.73 21.52 0.15
CA MET A 354 10.24 20.85 1.35
C MET A 354 10.33 19.32 1.20
N ILE A 355 9.34 18.70 0.56
CA ILE A 355 9.36 17.25 0.27
C ILE A 355 10.53 16.92 -0.66
N GLN A 356 10.70 17.69 -1.74
CA GLN A 356 11.79 17.48 -2.69
C GLN A 356 13.15 17.65 -2.02
N HIS A 357 13.31 18.66 -1.15
CA HIS A 357 14.52 18.86 -0.37
C HIS A 357 14.84 17.65 0.52
N ASN A 358 13.84 17.12 1.25
CA ASN A 358 14.04 15.96 2.11
C ASN A 358 14.37 14.68 1.34
N ILE A 359 13.75 14.45 0.18
CA ILE A 359 14.07 13.32 -0.71
C ILE A 359 15.52 13.41 -1.18
N ASN A 360 15.96 14.60 -1.61
CA ASN A 360 17.34 14.82 -2.03
C ASN A 360 18.31 14.53 -0.88
N LYS A 361 18.02 15.04 0.32
CA LYS A 361 18.81 14.77 1.53
C LYS A 361 18.95 13.27 1.81
N PHE A 362 17.85 12.50 1.80
CA PHE A 362 17.91 11.05 2.02
C PHE A 362 18.70 10.32 0.93
N ASN A 363 18.55 10.71 -0.33
CA ASN A 363 19.34 10.14 -1.42
C ASN A 363 20.85 10.39 -1.23
N CYS A 364 21.23 11.56 -0.70
CA CYS A 364 22.62 11.87 -0.38
C CYS A 364 23.14 11.03 0.80
N GLU A 365 22.34 10.85 1.85
CA GLU A 365 22.69 10.01 3.01
C GLU A 365 22.89 8.54 2.59
N ILE A 366 21.98 7.99 1.79
CA ILE A 366 22.09 6.64 1.23
C ILE A 366 23.35 6.51 0.36
N GLY A 367 23.61 7.49 -0.51
CA GLY A 367 24.81 7.52 -1.34
C GLY A 367 26.08 7.51 -0.50
N TYR A 368 26.14 8.30 0.57
CA TYR A 368 27.27 8.30 1.50
C TYR A 368 27.47 6.93 2.17
N LEU A 369 26.39 6.30 2.67
CA LEU A 369 26.45 4.99 3.31
C LEU A 369 26.93 3.90 2.34
N ARG A 370 26.49 3.91 1.08
CA ARG A 370 26.99 2.99 0.04
C ARG A 370 28.48 3.13 -0.18
N LEU A 371 28.97 4.36 -0.34
CA LEU A 371 30.38 4.64 -0.54
C LEU A 371 31.24 4.25 0.67
N ARG A 372 30.72 4.44 1.88
CA ARG A 372 31.35 4.00 3.12
C ARG A 372 31.45 2.47 3.17
N ASN A 373 30.38 1.76 2.84
CA ASN A 373 30.34 0.30 2.79
C ASN A 373 31.30 -0.28 1.73
N GLU A 374 31.46 0.39 0.59
CA GLU A 374 32.42 0.02 -0.45
C GLU A 374 33.88 0.38 -0.10
N GLY A 375 34.14 1.00 1.06
CA GLY A 375 35.48 1.42 1.48
C GLY A 375 36.08 2.57 0.66
N LEU A 376 35.27 3.23 -0.17
CA LEU A 376 35.70 4.30 -1.08
C LEU A 376 35.74 5.67 -0.40
N LEU A 377 35.24 5.77 0.83
CA LEU A 377 35.42 6.91 1.72
C LEU A 377 36.39 6.50 2.83
N LYS A 378 37.59 7.10 2.85
CA LYS A 378 38.46 7.01 4.02
C LYS A 378 37.85 7.86 5.12
N ASP A 379 37.17 7.23 6.08
CA ASP A 379 36.89 7.87 7.36
C ASP A 379 38.24 8.37 7.88
N LYS A 380 38.46 9.69 7.89
CA LYS A 380 39.46 10.27 8.78
C LYS A 380 38.89 10.11 10.19
N VAL A 381 38.95 8.90 10.73
CA VAL A 381 39.01 8.69 12.17
C VAL A 381 40.32 9.34 12.60
N ARG A 382 40.26 10.65 12.83
CA ARG A 382 41.25 11.31 13.66
C ARG A 382 40.80 11.04 15.08
N GLU A 383 41.31 9.95 15.63
CA GLU A 383 41.45 9.82 17.08
C GLU A 383 42.12 11.10 17.59
N LYS A 384 41.42 11.81 18.47
CA LYS A 384 42.02 12.53 19.58
C LYS A 384 41.01 12.64 20.71
#